data_AF-A0A2G9T5B9-F1
#
_entry.id   AF-A0A2G9T5B9-F1
#
_cell.length_a   1.000
_cell.length_b   1.000
_cell.length_c   1.000
_cell.angle_alpha   90.00
_cell.angle_beta   90.00
_cell.angle_gamma   90.00
#
_symmetry.space_group_name_H-M   'P 1'
#
loop_
_entity.id
_entity.type
_entity.pdbx_description
1 polymer ?
#
loop_
_entity_poly.entity_id
_entity_poly.type
_entity_poly.pdbx_seq_one_letter_code
_entity_poly.pdbx_strand_id
1 'polypeptide(L)'
;MKKVEDRLIRVQFNSDTPSSMQWEFKPQQHEMYVHPGETALAFYTAKNPTDRPIVGISSYNLTPFQAAYYFNKIQCFCFEEQILNPGEQVSLNSLMRL
;
A
#
# COMPACT_ATOMS: atom_id res chain seq x y z
N MET A 1 -15.08 2.14 15.92
CA MET A 1 -15.95 1.01 15.53
C MET A 1 -15.57 -0.24 16.32
N LYS A 2 -16.55 -1.08 16.69
CA LYS A 2 -16.29 -2.43 17.22
C LYS A 2 -16.23 -3.40 16.03
N LYS A 3 -15.40 -4.45 16.12
CA LYS A 3 -15.26 -5.47 15.07
C LYS A 3 -16.60 -6.20 14.88
N VAL A 4 -17.06 -6.35 13.64
CA VAL A 4 -18.26 -7.14 13.28
C VAL A 4 -17.83 -8.39 12.55
N GLU A 5 -18.00 -9.57 13.16
CA GLU A 5 -17.44 -10.84 12.63
C GLU A 5 -18.29 -11.47 11.51
N ASP A 6 -19.57 -11.11 11.41
CA ASP A 6 -20.52 -11.76 10.48
C ASP A 6 -20.38 -11.28 9.02
N ARG A 7 -19.47 -10.34 8.75
CA ARG A 7 -19.23 -9.79 7.41
C ARG A 7 -17.75 -9.73 7.10
N LEU A 8 -17.36 -10.34 5.98
CA LEU A 8 -16.02 -10.24 5.40
C LEU A 8 -16.05 -9.25 4.24
N ILE A 9 -15.11 -8.30 4.25
CA ILE A 9 -14.86 -7.37 3.15
C ILE A 9 -13.57 -7.80 2.47
N ARG A 10 -13.63 -8.01 1.16
CA ARG A 10 -12.43 -8.25 0.35
C ARG A 10 -11.80 -6.92 -0.02
N VAL A 11 -10.58 -6.69 0.43
CA VAL A 11 -9.73 -5.56 0.04
C VAL A 11 -8.76 -6.05 -1.01
N GLN A 12 -8.66 -5.33 -2.12
CA GLN A 12 -7.68 -5.61 -3.17
C GLN A 12 -6.59 -4.54 -3.16
N PHE A 13 -5.35 -4.97 -3.32
CA PHE A 13 -4.18 -4.11 -3.34
C PHE A 13 -3.61 -4.06 -4.74
N ASN A 14 -3.56 -2.85 -5.28
CA ASN A 14 -2.91 -2.56 -6.54
C ASN A 14 -1.69 -1.67 -6.30
N SER A 15 -0.80 -1.68 -7.27
CA SER A 15 0.40 -0.83 -7.33
C SER A 15 0.65 -0.48 -8.78
N ASP A 16 0.69 0.82 -9.06
CA ASP A 16 0.99 1.34 -10.39
C ASP A 16 2.21 2.25 -10.29
N THR A 17 3.14 2.08 -11.23
CA THR A 17 4.27 2.99 -11.41
C THR A 17 4.18 3.63 -12.79
N PRO A 18 4.45 4.93 -12.92
CA PRO A 18 4.54 5.56 -14.23
C PRO A 18 5.72 4.96 -15.00
N SER A 19 5.60 4.86 -16.33
CA SER A 19 6.63 4.24 -17.19
C SER A 19 7.99 4.93 -17.10
N SER A 20 8.03 6.20 -16.69
CA SER A 20 9.26 6.96 -16.43
C SER A 20 9.96 6.60 -15.12
N MET A 21 9.29 5.92 -14.18
CA MET A 21 9.85 5.47 -12.91
C MET A 21 10.20 3.99 -12.99
N GLN A 22 11.49 3.68 -12.92
CA GLN A 22 12.00 2.31 -13.03
C GLN A 22 11.95 1.52 -11.73
N TRP A 23 11.11 1.90 -10.77
CA TRP A 23 10.91 1.09 -9.57
C TRP A 23 10.11 -0.16 -9.90
N GLU A 24 10.57 -1.30 -9.39
CA GLU A 24 9.72 -2.48 -9.23
C GLU A 24 8.94 -2.30 -7.92
N PHE A 25 7.69 -1.83 -8.01
CA PHE A 25 6.81 -1.63 -6.87
C PHE A 25 5.61 -2.55 -6.97
N LYS A 26 5.41 -3.41 -5.96
CA LYS A 26 4.34 -4.41 -5.95
C LYS A 26 3.80 -4.69 -4.54
N PRO A 27 2.51 -4.98 -4.38
CA PRO A 27 2.00 -5.51 -3.13
C PRO A 27 2.57 -6.92 -2.91
N GLN A 28 2.76 -7.30 -1.66
CA GLN A 28 3.11 -8.69 -1.30
C GLN A 28 1.90 -9.61 -1.35
N GLN A 29 0.70 -9.06 -1.20
CA GLN A 29 -0.58 -9.75 -1.26
C GLN A 29 -1.56 -8.95 -2.12
N HIS A 30 -2.21 -9.58 -3.09
CA HIS A 30 -3.14 -8.90 -4.00
C HIS A 30 -4.53 -8.71 -3.39
N GLU A 31 -4.90 -9.53 -2.43
CA GLU A 31 -6.16 -9.40 -1.71
C GLU A 31 -6.03 -9.85 -0.26
N MET A 32 -6.87 -9.28 0.60
CA MET A 32 -7.02 -9.65 2.00
C MET A 32 -8.50 -9.54 2.38
N TYR A 33 -8.97 -10.44 3.24
CA TYR A 33 -10.31 -10.39 3.80
C TYR A 33 -10.25 -9.80 5.20
N VAL A 34 -11.06 -8.78 5.45
CA VAL A 34 -11.02 -7.98 6.67
C VAL A 34 -12.43 -7.76 7.18
N HIS A 35 -12.64 -7.83 8.48
CA HIS A 35 -13.92 -7.50 9.11
C HIS A 35 -14.08 -5.98 9.28
N PRO A 36 -15.30 -5.43 9.17
CA PRO A 36 -15.55 -4.05 9.55
C PRO A 36 -15.06 -3.78 10.99
N GLY A 37 -14.28 -2.72 11.19
CA GLY A 37 -13.67 -2.36 12.47
C GLY A 37 -12.33 -3.03 12.77
N GLU A 38 -11.88 -3.98 11.95
CA GLU A 38 -10.60 -4.68 12.10
C GLU A 38 -9.43 -3.86 11.54
N THR A 39 -8.31 -3.89 12.27
CA THR A 39 -7.05 -3.30 11.83
C THR A 39 -6.24 -4.35 11.10
N ALA A 40 -5.75 -4.01 9.91
CA ALA A 40 -4.97 -4.91 9.08
C ALA A 40 -3.70 -4.25 8.55
N LEU A 41 -2.64 -5.05 8.38
CA LEU A 41 -1.36 -4.64 7.82
C LEU A 41 -1.22 -5.16 6.39
N ALA A 42 -1.00 -4.22 5.47
CA ALA A 42 -0.63 -4.51 4.09
C ALA A 42 0.87 -4.25 3.89
N PHE A 43 1.52 -5.09 3.09
CA PHE A 43 2.94 -4.95 2.77
C PHE A 43 3.14 -4.78 1.28
N TYR A 44 4.08 -3.92 0.93
CA TYR A 44 4.53 -3.64 -0.42
C TYR A 44 6.05 -3.79 -0.47
N THR A 45 6.55 -4.22 -1.63
CA THR A 45 7.98 -4.25 -1.90
C THR A 45 8.28 -3.20 -2.95
N ALA A 46 9.30 -2.37 -2.70
CA ALA A 46 9.87 -1.45 -3.68
C ALA A 46 11.33 -1.82 -3.91
N LYS A 47 11.74 -1.92 -5.18
CA LYS A 47 13.12 -2.20 -5.55
C LYS A 47 13.58 -1.25 -6.65
N ASN A 48 14.83 -0.81 -6.54
CA ASN A 48 15.52 -0.10 -7.61
C ASN A 48 16.42 -1.07 -8.39
N PRO A 49 16.03 -1.50 -9.61
CA PRO A 49 16.84 -2.39 -10.45
C PRO A 49 17.96 -1.66 -11.21
N THR A 50 18.06 -0.34 -11.09
CA THR A 50 19.01 0.47 -11.85
C THR A 50 20.36 0.63 -11.15
N ASP A 51 21.32 1.24 -11.84
CA ASP A 51 22.67 1.54 -11.37
C ASP A 51 22.81 2.93 -10.74
N ARG A 52 21.71 3.68 -10.61
CA ARG A 52 21.68 5.03 -10.01
C ARG A 52 20.62 5.14 -8.91
N PRO A 53 20.80 6.03 -7.92
CA PRO A 53 19.76 6.30 -6.93
C PRO A 53 18.49 6.83 -7.58
N ILE A 54 17.33 6.39 -7.10
CA ILE A 54 16.03 6.90 -7.53
C ILE A 54 15.26 7.36 -6.28
N VAL A 55 14.75 8.58 -6.34
CA VAL A 55 13.85 9.14 -5.33
C VAL A 55 12.42 9.01 -5.82
N GLY A 56 11.52 8.54 -4.96
CA GLY A 56 10.12 8.42 -5.28
C GLY A 56 9.24 8.70 -4.08
N ILE A 57 8.02 9.17 -4.37
CA ILE A 57 6.98 9.39 -3.38
C ILE A 57 5.75 8.61 -3.82
N SER A 58 5.21 7.81 -2.91
CA SER A 58 4.00 7.05 -3.18
C SER A 58 2.77 7.85 -2.79
N SER A 59 1.71 7.74 -3.58
CA SER A 59 0.37 8.22 -3.26
C SER A 59 -0.59 7.04 -3.25
N TYR A 60 -1.74 7.21 -2.60
CA TYR A 60 -2.77 6.17 -2.57
C TYR A 60 -4.12 6.73 -3.00
N ASN A 61 -4.94 5.85 -3.55
CA ASN A 61 -6.35 6.10 -3.80
C ASN A 61 -7.18 4.93 -3.28
N LEU A 62 -8.50 5.12 -3.18
CA LEU A 62 -9.45 4.09 -2.77
C LEU A 62 -10.60 4.05 -3.77
N THR A 63 -10.89 2.84 -4.25
CA THR A 63 -12.01 2.58 -5.15
C THR A 63 -12.85 1.43 -4.59
N PRO A 64 -14.18 1.55 -4.53
CA PRO A 64 -14.99 2.72 -4.89
C PRO A 64 -14.85 3.87 -3.88
N PHE A 65 -14.98 5.12 -4.33
CA PHE A 65 -14.78 6.31 -3.48
C PHE A 65 -15.70 6.36 -2.26
N GLN A 66 -16.90 5.77 -2.34
CA GLN A 66 -17.83 5.69 -1.21
C GLN A 66 -17.26 4.87 -0.04
N ALA A 67 -16.32 3.96 -0.29
CA ALA A 67 -15.64 3.22 0.76
C ALA A 67 -14.67 4.09 1.58
N ALA A 68 -14.21 5.23 1.04
CA ALA A 68 -13.28 6.13 1.72
C ALA A 68 -13.83 6.69 3.05
N TYR A 69 -15.15 6.77 3.20
CA TYR A 69 -15.78 7.19 4.47
C TYR A 69 -15.61 6.18 5.60
N TYR A 70 -15.41 4.91 5.27
CA TYR A 70 -15.29 3.81 6.24
C TYR A 70 -13.84 3.34 6.39
N PHE A 71 -13.01 3.63 5.40
CA PHE A 71 -11.60 3.25 5.40
C PHE A 71 -10.74 4.30 6.12
N ASN A 72 -10.08 3.88 7.18
CA ASN A 72 -9.11 4.68 7.90
C ASN A 72 -7.69 4.19 7.59
N LYS A 73 -6.90 5.02 6.90
CA LYS A 73 -5.48 4.75 6.71
C LYS A 73 -4.70 5.31 7.90
N ILE A 74 -4.31 4.43 8.82
CA ILE A 74 -3.65 4.82 10.07
C ILE A 74 -2.18 5.18 9.80
N GLN A 75 -1.51 4.40 8.95
CA GLN A 75 -0.11 4.63 8.59
C GLN A 75 0.11 4.34 7.10
N CYS A 76 0.82 5.24 6.42
CA CYS A 76 1.35 4.96 5.09
C CYS A 76 2.81 5.40 5.00
N PHE A 77 3.61 4.59 4.29
CA PHE A 77 4.84 5.03 3.64
C PHE A 77 4.62 6.08 2.53
N CYS A 78 3.36 6.36 2.20
CA CYS A 78 2.95 7.38 1.25
C CYS A 78 3.29 8.75 1.80
N PHE A 79 3.58 9.68 0.90
CA PHE A 79 3.88 11.09 1.21
C PHE A 79 5.22 11.37 1.88
N GLU A 80 6.06 10.36 2.04
CA GLU A 80 7.47 10.53 2.38
C GLU A 80 8.34 10.19 1.18
N GLU A 81 9.36 11.00 0.93
CA GLU A 81 10.35 10.71 -0.09
C GLU A 81 11.17 9.49 0.33
N GLN A 82 11.14 8.45 -0.51
CA GLN A 82 11.96 7.27 -0.35
C GLN A 82 13.09 7.33 -1.36
N ILE A 83 14.32 7.24 -0.87
CA ILE A 83 15.51 7.15 -1.70
C ILE A 83 15.90 5.67 -1.75
N LEU A 84 15.93 5.09 -2.95
CA LEU A 84 16.42 3.73 -3.16
C LEU A 84 17.73 3.78 -3.95
N ASN A 85 18.80 3.29 -3.34
CA ASN A 85 20.10 3.14 -3.97
C ASN A 85 20.10 2.02 -5.02
N PRO A 86 21.13 1.94 -5.87
CA PRO A 86 21.24 0.90 -6.88
C PRO A 86 21.09 -0.52 -6.28
N GLY A 87 20.16 -1.30 -6.83
CA GLY A 87 19.87 -2.67 -6.37
C GLY A 87 19.12 -2.77 -5.03
N GLU A 88 18.85 -1.66 -4.36
CA GLU A 88 18.21 -1.65 -3.04
C GLU A 88 16.75 -2.11 -3.14
N GLN A 89 16.34 -2.93 -2.17
CA GLN A 89 14.97 -3.39 -2.01
C GLN A 89 14.51 -3.17 -0.57
N VAL A 90 13.34 -2.56 -0.41
CA VAL A 90 12.73 -2.27 0.89
C VAL A 90 11.33 -2.88 0.99
N SER A 91 10.95 -3.21 2.22
CA SER A 91 9.58 -3.63 2.57
C SER A 91 8.87 -2.45 3.22
N LEU A 92 7.77 -2.02 2.62
CA LEU A 92 6.97 -0.89 3.03
C LEU A 92 5.65 -1.41 3.60
N ASN A 93 5.21 -0.87 4.74
CA ASN A 93 3.97 -1.30 5.37
C ASN A 93 2.91 -0.19 5.35
N SER A 94 1.65 -0.59 5.24
CA SER A 94 0.51 0.31 5.43
C SER A 94 -0.45 -0.31 6.43
N LEU A 95 -0.74 0.45 7.49
CA LEU A 95 -1.72 0.09 8.49
C LEU A 95 -3.05 0.73 8.13
N MET A 96 -4.09 -0.09 8.03
CA MET A 96 -5.43 0.36 7.71
C MET A 96 -6.47 -0.26 8.63
N ARG A 97 -7.61 0.39 8.73
CA ARG A 97 -8.76 -0.08 9.48
C ARG A 97 -10.03 0.22 8.72
N LEU A 98 -10.87 -0.80 8.54
CA LEU A 98 -12.21 -0.68 7.93
C LEU A 98 -13.29 -0.42 8.97
#